data_AF-A0A0D6N704-F1
#
_entry.id   AF-A0A0D6N704-F1
#
_cell.length_a   1.000
_cell.length_b   1.000
_cell.length_c   1.000
_cell.angle_alpha   90.00
_cell.angle_beta   90.00
_cell.angle_gamma   90.00
#
_symmetry.space_group_name_H-M   'P 1'
#
loop_
_entity.id
_entity.type
_entity.pdbx_description
1 polymer ?
#
loop_
_entity_poly.entity_id
_entity_poly.type
_entity_poly.pdbx_seq_one_letter_code
_entity_poly.pdbx_strand_id
1 'polypeptide(L)'
;MLKAGLQLPKNEIDILRSYNIPFAKYIEGVEMAWSGQDGRQSLLHMGNAYEEFHTGEEIDCRYLEVALKNSHALFGKPSQPGSHFTIPKNIFMYWDHNPPAEIQENFTYHKNIPDFNFKVFDKEEAQEWLYQNYGVEARSLFLNMRHPAEAADFLRVHVTQVYGGWWMDADIRLRDDESLNFLKKQEADNVFFTTNNYFVHNDFYGTISNSSVGEDCLLSLYRNCYKYHDLYIAYKTGPGIFNRALNRRTWRTLRGIQIKDSVQVYDASVFGQIIDLFDTPYKFILPSWHTV
;
A
#
# COMPACT_ATOMS: atom_id res chain seq x y z
N MET A 1 -23.59 7.08 13.58
CA MET A 1 -23.47 7.43 15.01
C MET A 1 -22.02 7.67 15.40
N LEU A 2 -21.14 6.68 15.25
CA LEU A 2 -19.71 6.82 15.57
C LEU A 2 -19.02 8.03 14.90
N LYS A 3 -19.17 8.18 13.58
CA LYS A 3 -18.63 9.34 12.82
C LYS A 3 -19.24 10.69 13.20
N ALA A 4 -20.40 10.68 13.86
CA ALA A 4 -21.08 11.89 14.34
C ALA A 4 -20.69 12.23 15.79
N GLY A 5 -19.75 11.49 16.40
CA GLY A 5 -19.34 11.69 17.80
C GLY A 5 -20.41 11.30 18.82
N LEU A 6 -21.44 10.56 18.39
CA LEU A 6 -22.50 10.10 19.27
C LEU A 6 -22.09 8.80 19.97
N GLN A 7 -22.45 8.68 21.25
CA GLN A 7 -22.23 7.46 22.03
C GLN A 7 -22.92 6.27 21.37
N LEU A 8 -22.23 5.12 21.33
CA LEU A 8 -22.80 3.90 20.77
C LEU A 8 -23.94 3.35 21.65
N PRO A 9 -25.13 3.05 21.08
CA PRO A 9 -26.19 2.40 21.83
C PRO A 9 -25.78 0.99 22.25
N LYS A 10 -25.63 0.77 23.56
CA LYS A 10 -25.14 -0.51 24.11
C LYS A 10 -25.96 -1.72 23.65
N ASN A 11 -27.28 -1.57 23.58
CA ASN A 11 -28.17 -2.63 23.12
C ASN A 11 -27.90 -3.02 21.66
N GLU A 12 -27.60 -2.07 20.77
CA GLU A 12 -27.27 -2.37 19.37
C GLU A 12 -25.92 -3.08 19.24
N ILE A 13 -24.94 -2.67 20.05
CA ILE A 13 -23.64 -3.34 20.09
C ILE A 13 -23.74 -4.76 20.66
N ASP A 14 -24.55 -4.98 21.70
CA ASP A 14 -24.80 -6.32 22.25
C ASP A 14 -25.50 -7.23 21.22
N ILE A 15 -26.46 -6.69 20.46
CA ILE A 15 -27.09 -7.38 19.34
C ILE A 15 -26.04 -7.72 18.27
N LEU A 16 -25.25 -6.74 17.82
CA LEU A 16 -24.21 -6.98 16.82
C LEU A 16 -23.20 -8.03 17.28
N ARG A 17 -22.78 -7.97 18.54
CA ARG A 17 -21.85 -8.92 19.15
C ARG A 17 -22.42 -10.35 19.13
N SER A 18 -23.74 -10.51 19.32
CA SER A 18 -24.39 -11.82 19.23
C SER A 18 -24.35 -12.42 17.83
N TYR A 19 -24.27 -11.60 16.78
CA TYR A 19 -24.18 -12.04 15.38
C TYR A 19 -22.74 -12.15 14.88
N ASN A 20 -21.87 -11.19 15.21
CA ASN A 20 -20.50 -11.12 14.73
C ASN A 20 -19.61 -10.36 15.75
N ILE A 21 -18.84 -11.13 16.52
CA ILE A 21 -17.94 -10.60 17.55
C ILE A 21 -16.87 -9.67 16.94
N PRO A 22 -16.17 -10.01 15.84
CA PRO A 22 -15.23 -9.11 15.20
C PRO A 22 -15.80 -7.75 14.80
N PHE A 23 -17.02 -7.70 14.26
CA PHE A 23 -17.68 -6.45 13.85
C PHE A 23 -17.97 -5.57 15.06
N ALA A 24 -18.48 -6.15 16.15
CA ALA A 24 -18.68 -5.40 17.39
C ALA A 24 -17.35 -4.86 17.95
N LYS A 25 -16.31 -5.70 17.99
CA LYS A 25 -14.97 -5.30 18.45
C LYS A 25 -14.35 -4.19 17.61
N TYR A 26 -14.56 -4.21 16.30
CA TYR A 26 -14.14 -3.12 15.41
C TYR A 26 -14.78 -1.80 15.81
N ILE A 27 -16.11 -1.77 15.88
CA ILE A 27 -16.87 -0.54 16.17
C ILE A 27 -16.50 0.02 17.55
N GLU A 28 -16.44 -0.84 18.58
CA GLU A 28 -16.04 -0.45 19.93
C GLU A 28 -14.59 0.02 19.99
N GLY A 29 -13.67 -0.67 19.31
CA GLY A 29 -12.27 -0.29 19.31
C GLY A 29 -12.02 1.05 18.63
N VAL A 30 -12.78 1.38 17.58
CA VAL A 30 -12.73 2.72 16.99
C VAL A 30 -13.32 3.77 17.94
N GLU A 31 -14.42 3.48 18.64
CA GLU A 31 -14.96 4.39 19.67
C GLU A 31 -13.95 4.65 20.80
N MET A 32 -13.29 3.60 21.29
CA MET A 32 -12.23 3.71 22.29
C MET A 32 -11.12 4.65 21.81
N ALA A 33 -10.63 4.47 20.58
CA ALA A 33 -9.56 5.31 20.04
C ALA A 33 -10.01 6.76 19.84
N TRP A 34 -11.22 7.00 19.34
CA TRP A 34 -11.73 8.34 19.07
C TRP A 34 -12.16 9.11 20.32
N SER A 35 -12.49 8.39 21.40
CA SER A 35 -12.76 9.00 22.71
C SER A 35 -11.49 9.35 23.51
N GLY A 36 -10.30 9.16 22.93
CA GLY A 36 -9.03 9.51 23.54
C GLY A 36 -8.47 8.45 24.49
N GLN A 37 -8.98 7.21 24.44
CA GLN A 37 -8.36 6.09 25.16
C GLN A 37 -7.05 5.66 24.50
N ASP A 38 -6.28 4.82 25.19
CA ASP A 38 -5.03 4.27 24.66
C ASP A 38 -5.27 3.51 23.34
N GLY A 39 -4.72 4.03 22.25
CA GLY A 39 -4.85 3.40 20.93
C GLY A 39 -4.25 2.00 20.87
N ARG A 40 -3.27 1.66 21.72
CA ARG A 40 -2.77 0.29 21.83
C ARG A 40 -3.84 -0.65 22.39
N GLN A 41 -4.57 -0.25 23.43
CA GLN A 41 -5.69 -1.03 23.98
C GLN A 41 -6.82 -1.15 22.96
N SER A 42 -7.07 -0.08 22.21
CA SER A 42 -8.06 -0.07 21.13
C SER A 42 -7.70 -1.11 20.04
N LEU A 43 -6.44 -1.18 19.61
CA LEU A 43 -5.95 -2.19 18.65
C LEU A 43 -6.00 -3.61 19.21
N LEU A 44 -5.65 -3.80 20.49
CA LEU A 44 -5.79 -5.09 21.17
C LEU A 44 -7.25 -5.55 21.24
N HIS A 45 -8.18 -4.62 21.47
CA HIS A 45 -9.62 -4.88 21.50
C HIS A 45 -10.16 -5.25 20.12
N MET A 46 -9.80 -4.48 19.08
CA MET A 46 -10.15 -4.77 17.69
C MET A 46 -9.57 -6.12 17.22
N GLY A 47 -8.37 -6.49 17.68
CA GLY A 47 -7.70 -7.71 17.28
C GLY A 47 -7.34 -7.69 15.79
N ASN A 48 -7.70 -8.76 15.08
CA ASN A 48 -7.60 -8.88 13.62
C ASN A 48 -8.97 -8.79 12.93
N ALA A 49 -9.92 -8.02 13.48
CA ALA A 49 -11.28 -7.93 12.96
C ALA A 49 -11.36 -7.58 11.47
N TYR A 50 -10.38 -6.87 10.92
CA TYR A 50 -10.25 -6.60 9.48
C TYR A 50 -10.30 -7.87 8.61
N GLU A 51 -9.92 -9.04 9.12
CA GLU A 51 -9.98 -10.30 8.35
C GLU A 51 -11.41 -10.78 8.02
N GLU A 52 -12.42 -10.29 8.74
CA GLU A 52 -13.83 -10.56 8.44
C GLU A 52 -14.42 -9.63 7.38
N PHE A 53 -13.65 -8.63 6.93
CA PHE A 53 -14.04 -7.65 5.93
C PHE A 53 -13.26 -7.89 4.64
N HIS A 54 -13.82 -7.45 3.51
CA HIS A 54 -13.06 -7.44 2.26
C HIS A 54 -11.87 -6.51 2.39
N THR A 55 -10.77 -6.86 1.73
CA THR A 55 -9.55 -6.06 1.71
C THR A 55 -9.83 -4.67 1.16
N GLY A 56 -9.35 -3.63 1.85
CA GLY A 56 -9.50 -2.24 1.42
C GLY A 56 -10.80 -1.55 1.85
N GLU A 57 -11.69 -2.26 2.55
CA GLU A 57 -12.84 -1.64 3.19
C GLU A 57 -12.42 -0.68 4.32
N GLU A 58 -13.35 0.15 4.80
CA GLU A 58 -13.05 1.22 5.75
C GLU A 58 -12.28 0.76 7.00
N ILE A 59 -12.54 -0.46 7.50
CA ILE A 59 -11.83 -1.02 8.65
C ILE A 59 -10.31 -1.01 8.45
N ASP A 60 -9.84 -1.25 7.22
CA ASP A 60 -8.43 -1.30 6.92
C ASP A 60 -7.77 0.09 7.07
N CYS A 61 -8.49 1.16 6.73
CA CYS A 61 -8.04 2.54 6.94
C CYS A 61 -8.14 2.96 8.41
N ARG A 62 -9.23 2.60 9.10
CA ARG A 62 -9.44 2.96 10.51
C ARG A 62 -8.47 2.26 11.45
N TYR A 63 -8.17 0.99 11.18
CA TYR A 63 -7.16 0.27 11.94
C TYR A 63 -5.79 0.93 11.79
N LEU A 64 -5.40 1.26 10.55
CA LEU A 64 -4.14 1.94 10.27
C LEU A 64 -4.09 3.35 10.89
N GLU A 65 -5.19 4.11 10.84
CA GLU A 65 -5.32 5.40 11.50
C GLU A 65 -4.99 5.30 13.00
N VAL A 66 -5.62 4.35 13.70
CA VAL A 66 -5.41 4.16 15.14
C VAL A 66 -3.95 3.77 15.41
N ALA A 67 -3.39 2.87 14.60
CA ALA A 67 -2.01 2.42 14.70
C ALA A 67 -1.00 3.56 14.52
N LEU A 68 -1.18 4.39 13.50
CA LEU A 68 -0.29 5.52 13.23
C LEU A 68 -0.41 6.57 14.32
N LYS A 69 -1.61 7.07 14.62
CA LYS A 69 -1.80 8.18 15.59
C LYS A 69 -1.33 7.85 17.01
N ASN A 70 -1.44 6.59 17.44
CA ASN A 70 -1.30 6.24 18.85
C ASN A 70 -0.19 5.23 19.13
N SER A 71 0.47 4.68 18.10
CA SER A 71 1.39 3.57 18.28
C SER A 71 2.45 3.48 17.17
N HIS A 72 3.07 4.62 16.80
CA HIS A 72 4.16 4.67 15.81
C HIS A 72 5.29 3.66 16.07
N ALA A 73 5.57 3.32 17.33
CA ALA A 73 6.55 2.30 17.71
C ALA A 73 6.26 0.90 17.12
N LEU A 74 5.01 0.60 16.74
CA LEU A 74 4.63 -0.68 16.11
C LEU A 74 5.18 -0.85 14.68
N PHE A 75 5.61 0.26 14.07
CA PHE A 75 6.24 0.28 12.74
C PHE A 75 7.78 0.36 12.83
N GLY A 76 8.31 0.69 14.02
CA GLY A 76 9.73 1.01 14.28
C GLY A 76 10.75 -0.14 14.17
N LYS A 77 12.03 0.26 14.34
CA LYS A 77 13.29 -0.40 13.91
C LYS A 77 13.38 -1.93 14.16
N PRO A 78 14.11 -2.68 13.31
CA PRO A 78 14.27 -4.13 13.43
C PRO A 78 14.85 -4.46 14.80
N SER A 79 14.41 -5.58 15.39
CA SER A 79 14.83 -5.99 16.74
C SER A 79 16.32 -6.35 16.85
N GLN A 80 17.09 -6.30 15.76
CA GLN A 80 18.51 -6.68 15.75
C GLN A 80 19.44 -5.60 15.17
N PRO A 81 20.42 -5.11 15.96
CA PRO A 81 21.54 -4.32 15.45
C PRO A 81 22.28 -5.10 14.36
N GLY A 82 22.41 -4.51 13.16
CA GLY A 82 23.16 -5.11 12.04
C GLY A 82 22.32 -5.77 10.95
N SER A 83 20.98 -5.73 11.02
CA SER A 83 20.06 -6.31 10.02
C SER A 83 19.33 -5.27 9.15
N HIS A 84 19.84 -4.03 9.08
CA HIS A 84 19.25 -3.01 8.23
C HIS A 84 19.59 -3.25 6.76
N PHE A 85 18.55 -3.39 5.93
CA PHE A 85 18.66 -3.43 4.48
C PHE A 85 18.30 -2.05 3.94
N THR A 86 19.19 -1.45 3.17
CA THR A 86 18.88 -0.20 2.48
C THR A 86 17.96 -0.49 1.31
N ILE A 87 16.90 0.32 1.14
CA ILE A 87 16.07 0.26 -0.07
C ILE A 87 16.97 0.44 -1.30
N PRO A 88 17.02 -0.54 -2.22
CA PRO A 88 17.83 -0.44 -3.43
C PRO A 88 17.53 0.82 -4.22
N LYS A 89 18.55 1.43 -4.84
CA LYS A 89 18.40 2.63 -5.68
C LYS A 89 17.88 2.28 -7.06
N ASN A 90 16.74 1.59 -7.10
CA ASN A 90 16.01 1.27 -8.33
C ASN A 90 14.71 2.07 -8.33
N ILE A 91 14.33 2.65 -9.46
CA ILE A 91 13.01 3.24 -9.70
C ILE A 91 12.35 2.42 -10.80
N PHE A 92 11.19 1.88 -10.49
CA PHE A 92 10.36 1.10 -11.40
C PHE A 92 9.08 1.87 -11.74
N MET A 93 8.73 1.84 -13.02
CA MET A 93 7.46 2.33 -13.54
C MET A 93 6.86 1.31 -14.48
N TYR A 94 5.58 1.49 -14.82
CA TYR A 94 4.91 0.72 -15.85
C TYR A 94 4.08 1.62 -16.75
N TRP A 95 4.08 1.30 -18.04
CA TRP A 95 3.13 1.85 -19.00
C TRP A 95 2.85 0.83 -20.09
N ASP A 96 1.59 0.44 -20.27
CA ASP A 96 1.17 -0.69 -21.12
C ASP A 96 1.76 -0.61 -22.54
N HIS A 97 1.46 0.47 -23.27
CA HIS A 97 2.00 0.75 -24.60
C HIS A 97 1.78 2.22 -24.97
N ASN A 98 2.51 2.70 -25.98
CA ASN A 98 2.34 4.03 -26.61
C ASN A 98 2.21 5.18 -25.58
N PRO A 99 3.21 5.40 -24.71
CA PRO A 99 3.16 6.48 -23.72
C PRO A 99 2.98 7.86 -24.37
N PRO A 100 2.07 8.70 -23.86
CA PRO A 100 1.97 10.12 -24.23
C PRO A 100 3.30 10.87 -24.04
N ALA A 101 3.43 12.02 -24.70
CA ALA A 101 4.68 12.81 -24.68
C ALA A 101 5.09 13.21 -23.26
N GLU A 102 4.14 13.65 -22.44
CA GLU A 102 4.38 14.04 -21.04
C GLU A 102 4.88 12.87 -20.17
N ILE A 103 4.45 11.65 -20.49
CA ILE A 103 4.91 10.42 -19.83
C ILE A 103 6.32 10.06 -20.30
N GLN A 104 6.62 10.19 -21.60
CA GLN A 104 7.97 9.98 -22.14
C GLN A 104 9.00 10.99 -21.58
N GLU A 105 8.59 12.24 -21.41
CA GLU A 105 9.39 13.27 -20.74
C GLU A 105 9.66 12.87 -19.28
N ASN A 106 8.64 12.35 -18.59
CA ASN A 106 8.79 11.86 -17.23
C ASN A 106 9.75 10.66 -17.13
N PHE A 107 9.72 9.75 -18.12
CA PHE A 107 10.70 8.66 -18.21
C PHE A 107 12.11 9.19 -18.40
N THR A 108 12.28 10.17 -19.28
CA THR A 108 13.59 10.79 -19.56
C THR A 108 14.14 11.49 -18.31
N TYR A 109 13.28 12.22 -17.59
CA TYR A 109 13.63 12.86 -16.32
C TYR A 109 14.18 11.84 -15.32
N HIS A 110 13.45 10.76 -15.03
CA HIS A 110 13.86 9.78 -14.03
C HIS A 110 15.05 8.90 -14.49
N LYS A 111 15.18 8.64 -15.79
CA LYS A 111 16.34 7.93 -16.36
C LYS A 111 17.65 8.68 -16.14
N ASN A 112 17.60 10.01 -16.07
CA ASN A 112 18.78 10.87 -15.91
C ASN A 112 19.12 11.16 -14.44
N ILE A 113 18.40 10.58 -13.47
CA ILE A 113 18.72 10.75 -12.05
C ILE A 113 20.00 9.98 -11.71
N PRO A 114 21.05 10.65 -11.18
CA PRO A 114 22.30 9.99 -10.85
C PRO A 114 22.13 9.04 -9.66
N ASP A 115 22.88 7.93 -9.71
CA ASP A 115 22.92 6.84 -8.72
C ASP A 115 21.67 5.97 -8.64
N PHE A 116 20.67 6.18 -9.50
CA PHE A 116 19.48 5.33 -9.57
C PHE A 116 19.47 4.53 -10.87
N ASN A 117 19.17 3.23 -10.74
CA ASN A 117 18.76 2.43 -11.88
C ASN A 117 17.30 2.75 -12.19
N PHE A 118 16.99 2.98 -13.45
CA PHE A 118 15.64 3.30 -13.88
C PHE A 118 15.13 2.25 -14.86
N LYS A 119 13.94 1.72 -14.61
CA LYS A 119 13.29 0.73 -15.47
C LYS A 119 11.81 1.02 -15.63
N VAL A 120 11.37 1.15 -16.87
CA VAL A 120 9.95 1.12 -17.24
C VAL A 120 9.66 -0.24 -17.84
N PHE A 121 8.60 -0.88 -17.37
CA PHE A 121 8.02 -2.07 -17.98
C PHE A 121 6.90 -1.67 -18.94
N ASP A 122 6.87 -2.27 -20.12
CA ASP A 122 5.67 -2.33 -20.94
C ASP A 122 4.91 -3.65 -20.70
N LYS A 123 3.77 -3.84 -21.36
CA LYS A 123 2.95 -5.05 -21.18
C LYS A 123 3.63 -6.32 -21.65
N GLU A 124 4.41 -6.27 -22.73
CA GLU A 124 5.11 -7.44 -23.29
C GLU A 124 6.24 -7.89 -22.37
N GLU A 125 7.02 -6.94 -21.88
CA GLU A 125 8.08 -7.20 -20.92
C GLU A 125 7.51 -7.66 -19.58
N ALA A 126 6.46 -7.00 -19.08
CA ALA A 126 5.83 -7.35 -17.79
C ALA A 126 5.29 -8.79 -17.78
N GLN A 127 4.59 -9.22 -18.84
CA GLN A 127 4.02 -10.57 -18.90
C GLN A 127 5.12 -11.64 -18.94
N GLU A 128 6.22 -11.39 -19.66
CA GLU A 128 7.32 -12.34 -19.75
C GLU A 128 8.12 -12.37 -18.45
N TRP A 129 8.39 -11.19 -17.87
CA TRP A 129 9.05 -11.09 -16.57
C TRP A 129 8.26 -11.81 -15.47
N LEU A 130 6.93 -11.65 -15.42
CA LEU A 130 6.07 -12.35 -14.47
C LEU A 130 6.12 -13.87 -14.70
N TYR A 131 6.14 -14.33 -15.95
CA TYR A 131 6.28 -15.76 -16.24
C TYR A 131 7.62 -16.33 -15.76
N GLN A 132 8.72 -15.63 -16.05
CA GLN A 132 10.07 -16.06 -15.66
C GLN A 132 10.25 -16.13 -14.14
N ASN A 133 9.63 -15.20 -13.38
CA ASN A 133 9.85 -15.08 -11.93
C ASN A 133 8.77 -15.79 -11.08
N TYR A 134 7.52 -15.85 -11.56
CA TYR A 134 6.37 -16.35 -10.80
C TYR A 134 5.54 -17.41 -11.52
N GLY A 135 5.85 -17.73 -12.77
CA GLY A 135 5.20 -18.80 -13.51
C GLY A 135 3.92 -18.39 -14.24
N VAL A 136 3.19 -19.41 -14.71
CA VAL A 136 2.05 -19.24 -15.62
C VAL A 136 0.86 -18.56 -14.95
N GLU A 137 0.66 -18.79 -13.66
CA GLU A 137 -0.43 -18.24 -12.87
C GLU A 137 -0.34 -16.71 -12.79
N ALA A 138 0.83 -16.18 -12.45
CA ALA A 138 1.06 -14.74 -12.34
C ALA A 138 0.87 -14.04 -13.69
N ARG A 139 1.48 -14.58 -14.76
CA ARG A 139 1.30 -14.05 -16.12
C ARG A 139 -0.18 -14.07 -16.53
N SER A 140 -0.88 -15.17 -16.25
CA SER A 140 -2.29 -15.33 -16.64
C SER A 140 -3.17 -14.32 -15.91
N LEU A 141 -2.97 -14.11 -14.61
CA LEU A 141 -3.70 -13.08 -13.86
C LEU A 141 -3.44 -11.69 -14.44
N PHE A 142 -2.18 -11.33 -14.68
CA PHE A 142 -1.80 -10.04 -15.27
C PHE A 142 -2.45 -9.79 -16.64
N LEU A 143 -2.45 -10.79 -17.53
CA LEU A 143 -3.06 -10.68 -18.86
C LEU A 143 -4.59 -10.56 -18.81
N ASN A 144 -5.23 -11.00 -17.73
CA ASN A 144 -6.68 -10.92 -17.53
C ASN A 144 -7.11 -9.68 -16.71
N MET A 145 -6.20 -8.76 -16.40
CA MET A 145 -6.55 -7.50 -15.72
C MET A 145 -7.45 -6.64 -16.62
N ARG A 146 -8.46 -6.01 -16.01
CA ARG A 146 -9.55 -5.31 -16.71
C ARG A 146 -9.15 -3.92 -17.16
N HIS A 147 -8.07 -3.38 -16.59
CA HIS A 147 -7.58 -2.04 -16.88
C HIS A 147 -6.03 -1.97 -16.75
N PRO A 148 -5.34 -1.13 -17.54
CA PRO A 148 -3.88 -0.95 -17.41
C PRO A 148 -3.42 -0.54 -16.01
N ALA A 149 -4.20 0.25 -15.29
CA ALA A 149 -3.91 0.61 -13.88
C ALA A 149 -3.97 -0.61 -12.95
N GLU A 150 -4.92 -1.53 -13.15
CA GLU A 150 -5.01 -2.79 -12.40
C GLU A 150 -3.81 -3.69 -12.72
N ALA A 151 -3.35 -3.70 -13.97
CA ALA A 151 -2.13 -4.40 -14.38
C ALA A 151 -0.87 -3.81 -13.71
N ALA A 152 -0.77 -2.47 -13.62
CA ALA A 152 0.30 -1.78 -12.90
C ALA A 152 0.29 -2.11 -11.40
N ASP A 153 -0.89 -2.11 -10.77
CA ASP A 153 -1.11 -2.56 -9.40
C ASP A 153 -0.64 -4.00 -9.17
N PHE A 154 -0.95 -4.90 -10.10
CA PHE A 154 -0.50 -6.28 -10.02
C PHE A 154 1.02 -6.37 -10.13
N LEU A 155 1.62 -5.72 -11.13
CA LEU A 155 3.06 -5.80 -11.40
C LEU A 155 3.91 -5.18 -10.28
N ARG A 156 3.50 -4.03 -9.72
CA ARG A 156 4.32 -3.27 -8.76
C ARG A 156 4.77 -4.09 -7.56
N VAL A 157 3.83 -4.83 -6.99
CA VAL A 157 4.09 -5.66 -5.80
C VAL A 157 5.11 -6.75 -6.13
N HIS A 158 5.01 -7.38 -7.30
CA HIS A 158 5.92 -8.46 -7.71
C HIS A 158 7.33 -7.92 -7.99
N VAL A 159 7.45 -6.84 -8.76
CA VAL A 159 8.74 -6.24 -9.11
C VAL A 159 9.48 -5.78 -7.85
N THR A 160 8.80 -5.04 -6.97
CA THR A 160 9.43 -4.57 -5.73
C THR A 160 9.70 -5.72 -4.76
N GLN A 161 8.91 -6.79 -4.77
CA GLN A 161 9.19 -7.97 -3.94
C GLN A 161 10.50 -8.67 -4.37
N VAL A 162 10.76 -8.79 -5.67
CA VAL A 162 11.97 -9.44 -6.18
C VAL A 162 13.19 -8.55 -6.03
N TYR A 163 13.10 -7.28 -6.46
CA TYR A 163 14.28 -6.42 -6.59
C TYR A 163 14.46 -5.42 -5.44
N GLY A 164 13.43 -5.20 -4.61
CA GLY A 164 13.35 -4.01 -3.78
C GLY A 164 13.34 -2.74 -4.64
N GLY A 165 13.53 -1.58 -4.03
CA GLY A 165 13.55 -0.28 -4.67
C GLY A 165 12.22 0.47 -4.55
N TRP A 166 12.08 1.47 -5.41
CA TRP A 166 10.98 2.41 -5.42
C TRP A 166 10.05 2.09 -6.58
N TRP A 167 8.77 1.90 -6.28
CA TRP A 167 7.73 1.99 -7.29
C TRP A 167 7.28 3.44 -7.42
N MET A 168 7.00 3.86 -8.65
CA MET A 168 6.37 5.13 -8.94
C MET A 168 5.44 4.98 -10.13
N ASP A 169 4.21 5.46 -10.01
CA ASP A 169 3.32 5.54 -11.17
C ASP A 169 3.91 6.51 -12.21
N ALA A 170 3.75 6.17 -13.48
CA ALA A 170 4.39 6.89 -14.58
C ALA A 170 3.90 8.34 -14.77
N ASP A 171 2.76 8.66 -14.16
CA ASP A 171 2.05 9.94 -14.24
C ASP A 171 2.25 10.82 -12.99
N ILE A 172 3.19 10.45 -12.13
CA ILE A 172 3.70 11.28 -11.04
C ILE A 172 5.23 11.44 -11.14
N ARG A 173 5.78 12.45 -10.46
CA ARG A 173 7.20 12.80 -10.60
C ARG A 173 7.82 13.15 -9.26
N LEU A 174 9.11 12.87 -9.08
CA LEU A 174 9.86 13.47 -7.96
C LEU A 174 9.95 14.99 -8.14
N ARG A 175 9.60 15.75 -7.10
CA ARG A 175 9.46 17.21 -7.21
C ARG A 175 10.78 17.91 -7.54
N ASP A 176 11.86 17.53 -6.86
CA ASP A 176 13.14 18.25 -6.87
C ASP A 176 14.31 17.44 -6.27
N ASP A 177 15.47 18.07 -6.15
CA ASP A 177 16.67 17.48 -5.54
C ASP A 177 16.48 17.14 -4.04
N GLU A 178 15.60 17.85 -3.32
CA GLU A 178 15.28 17.50 -1.92
C GLU A 178 14.53 16.18 -1.86
N SER A 179 13.61 15.96 -2.80
CA SER A 179 12.89 14.70 -3.00
C SER A 179 13.87 13.56 -3.30
N LEU A 180 14.86 13.79 -4.16
CA LEU A 180 15.91 12.79 -4.42
C LEU A 180 16.76 12.50 -3.17
N ASN A 181 17.13 13.54 -2.43
CA ASN A 181 17.87 13.41 -1.17
C ASN A 181 17.07 12.65 -0.12
N PHE A 182 15.75 12.84 -0.06
CA PHE A 182 14.86 12.08 0.79
C PHE A 182 14.97 10.58 0.48
N LEU A 183 14.90 10.18 -0.79
CA LEU A 183 15.01 8.77 -1.20
C LEU A 183 16.38 8.19 -0.84
N LYS A 184 17.47 8.93 -1.08
CA LYS A 184 18.86 8.49 -0.80
C LYS A 184 19.16 8.31 0.69
N LYS A 185 18.45 9.01 1.58
CA LYS A 185 18.72 9.05 3.03
C LYS A 185 17.77 8.17 3.85
N GLN A 186 16.92 7.37 3.21
CA GLN A 186 16.02 6.49 3.96
C GLN A 186 16.78 5.43 4.73
N GLU A 187 16.51 5.34 6.04
CA GLU A 187 17.04 4.32 6.93
C GLU A 187 16.07 3.14 7.16
N ALA A 188 14.80 3.32 6.78
CA ALA A 188 13.79 2.28 6.92
C ALA A 188 13.91 1.26 5.79
N ASP A 189 13.65 0.00 6.10
CA ASP A 189 13.66 -1.08 5.10
C ASP A 189 12.45 -0.97 4.14
N ASN A 190 11.37 -0.35 4.60
CA ASN A 190 10.19 -0.07 3.79
C ASN A 190 9.63 1.32 4.12
N VAL A 191 9.21 2.04 3.09
CA VAL A 191 8.69 3.41 3.17
C VAL A 191 7.36 3.49 2.42
N PHE A 192 6.32 3.92 3.12
CA PHE A 192 4.99 4.12 2.56
C PHE A 192 4.46 5.51 2.91
N PHE A 193 3.43 5.93 2.19
CA PHE A 193 2.74 7.20 2.42
C PHE A 193 1.25 6.94 2.57
N THR A 194 0.55 7.85 3.26
CA THR A 194 -0.90 7.78 3.42
C THR A 194 -1.57 9.07 2.97
N THR A 195 -2.75 8.95 2.38
CA THR A 195 -3.66 10.08 2.18
C THR A 195 -4.18 10.60 3.53
N ASN A 196 -4.85 11.76 3.52
CA ASN A 196 -5.52 12.30 4.73
C ASN A 196 -6.58 11.35 5.32
N ASN A 197 -7.06 10.38 4.55
CA ASN A 197 -8.04 9.37 4.97
C ASN A 197 -7.39 8.00 5.26
N TYR A 198 -6.07 7.94 5.39
CA TYR A 198 -5.31 6.72 5.72
C TYR A 198 -5.37 5.61 4.68
N PHE A 199 -5.75 5.90 3.44
CA PHE A 199 -5.41 5.02 2.32
C PHE A 199 -3.91 5.09 2.06
N VAL A 200 -3.25 3.94 1.91
CA VAL A 200 -1.84 3.89 1.53
C VAL A 200 -1.70 4.28 0.06
N HIS A 201 -0.77 5.19 -0.22
CA HIS A 201 -0.30 5.48 -1.56
C HIS A 201 0.42 4.25 -2.11
N ASN A 202 -0.24 3.53 -3.03
CA ASN A 202 0.41 2.46 -3.78
C ASN A 202 1.11 3.01 -5.04
N ASP A 203 0.75 4.22 -5.47
CA ASP A 203 1.33 5.00 -6.58
C ASP A 203 2.78 5.41 -6.33
N PHE A 204 3.22 5.52 -5.08
CA PHE A 204 4.63 5.72 -4.74
C PHE A 204 5.00 5.11 -3.39
N TYR A 205 5.98 4.20 -3.39
CA TYR A 205 6.51 3.59 -2.17
C TYR A 205 7.90 2.97 -2.40
N GLY A 206 8.64 2.73 -1.32
CA GLY A 206 9.95 2.08 -1.33
C GLY A 206 9.97 0.83 -0.47
N THR A 207 10.62 -0.24 -0.93
CA THR A 207 10.77 -1.48 -0.16
C THR A 207 12.14 -2.12 -0.40
N ILE A 208 12.60 -2.92 0.54
CA ILE A 208 13.66 -3.90 0.29
C ILE A 208 13.11 -5.10 -0.48
N SER A 209 14.00 -5.86 -1.11
CA SER A 209 13.65 -7.18 -1.65
C SER A 209 13.17 -8.09 -0.52
N ASN A 210 12.17 -8.93 -0.81
CA ASN A 210 11.56 -9.84 0.18
C ASN A 210 11.02 -9.11 1.42
N SER A 211 10.38 -7.95 1.22
CA SER A 211 9.67 -7.20 2.25
C SER A 211 8.56 -8.04 2.90
N SER A 212 8.43 -7.97 4.23
CA SER A 212 7.30 -8.61 4.93
C SER A 212 5.96 -7.98 4.57
N VAL A 213 5.95 -6.69 4.23
CA VAL A 213 4.74 -6.00 3.74
C VAL A 213 4.41 -6.49 2.33
N GLY A 214 5.43 -6.61 1.46
CA GLY A 214 5.25 -7.15 0.11
C GLY A 214 4.71 -8.59 0.11
N GLU A 215 5.19 -9.45 1.01
CA GLU A 215 4.67 -10.82 1.21
C GLU A 215 3.16 -10.81 1.55
N ASP A 216 2.72 -9.96 2.49
CA ASP A 216 1.31 -9.85 2.86
C ASP A 216 0.45 -9.19 1.77
N CYS A 217 1.02 -8.27 0.98
CA CYS A 217 0.37 -7.70 -0.20
C CYS A 217 0.08 -8.80 -1.23
N LEU A 218 1.08 -9.62 -1.58
CA LEU A 218 0.91 -10.74 -2.50
C LEU A 218 -0.17 -11.72 -2.03
N LEU A 219 -0.22 -12.04 -0.72
CA LEU A 219 -1.26 -12.90 -0.16
C LEU A 219 -2.67 -12.37 -0.44
N SER A 220 -2.90 -11.08 -0.19
CA SER A 220 -4.21 -10.44 -0.41
C SER A 220 -4.52 -10.33 -1.90
N LEU A 221 -3.53 -9.91 -2.69
CA LEU A 221 -3.63 -9.72 -4.14
C LEU A 221 -4.02 -11.03 -4.85
N TYR A 222 -3.32 -12.14 -4.60
CA TYR A 222 -3.67 -13.43 -5.20
C TYR A 222 -5.05 -13.92 -4.74
N ARG A 223 -5.36 -13.83 -3.44
CA ARG A 223 -6.69 -14.19 -2.92
C ARG A 223 -7.79 -13.42 -3.64
N ASN A 224 -7.61 -12.10 -3.79
CA ASN A 224 -8.60 -11.23 -4.41
C ASN A 224 -8.76 -11.56 -5.89
N CYS A 225 -7.65 -11.73 -6.61
CA CYS A 225 -7.68 -12.08 -8.03
C CYS A 225 -8.36 -13.44 -8.29
N TYR A 226 -8.13 -14.44 -7.44
CA TYR A 226 -8.75 -15.76 -7.61
C TYR A 226 -10.22 -15.81 -7.21
N LYS A 227 -10.61 -15.13 -6.13
CA LYS A 227 -11.96 -15.26 -5.57
C LYS A 227 -12.94 -14.21 -6.06
N TYR A 228 -12.45 -13.02 -6.38
CA TYR A 228 -13.29 -11.84 -6.60
C TYR A 228 -12.84 -11.08 -7.86
N HIS A 229 -13.12 -11.67 -9.02
CA HIS A 229 -12.68 -11.17 -10.33
C HIS A 229 -13.12 -9.72 -10.57
N ASP A 230 -14.35 -9.38 -10.18
CA ASP A 230 -14.98 -8.06 -10.38
C ASP A 230 -14.84 -7.13 -9.16
N LEU A 231 -13.97 -7.46 -8.20
CA LEU A 231 -13.73 -6.59 -7.07
C LEU A 231 -13.18 -5.25 -7.54
N TYR A 232 -13.65 -4.16 -6.92
CA TYR A 232 -13.19 -2.81 -7.17
C TYR A 232 -11.66 -2.75 -7.16
N ILE A 233 -11.05 -2.14 -8.19
CA ILE A 233 -9.59 -2.21 -8.44
C ILE A 233 -8.78 -1.80 -7.21
N ALA A 234 -9.17 -0.71 -6.54
CA ALA A 234 -8.47 -0.22 -5.35
C ALA A 234 -8.46 -1.23 -4.18
N TYR A 235 -9.43 -2.15 -4.14
CA TYR A 235 -9.55 -3.21 -3.12
C TYR A 235 -8.87 -4.50 -3.57
N LYS A 236 -8.92 -4.79 -4.87
CA LYS A 236 -8.41 -6.01 -5.48
C LYS A 236 -6.88 -6.00 -5.54
N THR A 237 -6.30 -4.98 -6.17
CA THR A 237 -4.86 -4.87 -6.47
C THR A 237 -4.26 -3.56 -5.97
N GLY A 238 -5.07 -2.51 -5.78
CA GLY A 238 -4.62 -1.17 -5.41
C GLY A 238 -4.37 -0.95 -3.91
N PRO A 239 -4.60 0.26 -3.36
CA PRO A 239 -4.28 0.64 -1.98
C PRO A 239 -4.72 -0.34 -0.88
N GLY A 240 -5.87 -1.01 -1.06
CA GLY A 240 -6.48 -1.86 -0.06
C GLY A 240 -5.57 -3.01 0.41
N ILE A 241 -4.79 -3.61 -0.50
CA ILE A 241 -3.89 -4.71 -0.14
C ILE A 241 -2.73 -4.22 0.74
N PHE A 242 -2.28 -2.98 0.53
CA PHE A 242 -1.20 -2.36 1.31
C PHE A 242 -1.70 -1.98 2.71
N ASN A 243 -2.90 -1.40 2.81
CA ASN A 243 -3.54 -1.17 4.10
C ASN A 243 -3.68 -2.47 4.90
N ARG A 244 -4.17 -3.54 4.27
CA ARG A 244 -4.30 -4.87 4.91
C ARG A 244 -2.95 -5.43 5.36
N ALA A 245 -1.91 -5.30 4.53
CA ALA A 245 -0.57 -5.76 4.87
C ALA A 245 0.01 -5.02 6.08
N LEU A 246 -0.13 -3.69 6.14
CA LEU A 246 0.28 -2.91 7.30
C LEU A 246 -0.53 -3.29 8.55
N ASN A 247 -1.83 -3.54 8.45
CA ASN A 247 -2.66 -3.96 9.59
C ASN A 247 -2.26 -5.34 10.13
N ARG A 248 -1.98 -6.31 9.24
CA ARG A 248 -1.44 -7.63 9.61
C ARG A 248 -0.12 -7.50 10.34
N ARG A 249 0.77 -6.68 9.80
CA ARG A 249 2.06 -6.36 10.42
C ARG A 249 1.86 -5.76 11.82
N THR A 250 1.06 -4.71 11.95
CA THR A 250 0.78 -4.05 13.24
C THR A 250 0.25 -5.05 14.26
N TRP A 251 -0.70 -5.90 13.86
CA TRP A 251 -1.26 -6.93 14.74
C TRP A 251 -0.22 -7.96 15.19
N ARG A 252 0.65 -8.42 14.29
CA ARG A 252 1.76 -9.33 14.63
C ARG A 252 2.72 -8.68 15.63
N THR A 253 3.10 -7.43 15.42
CA THR A 253 3.94 -6.67 16.37
C THR A 253 3.25 -6.52 17.74
N LEU A 254 1.95 -6.22 17.77
CA LEU A 254 1.17 -6.13 19.02
C LEU A 254 1.18 -7.43 19.81
N ARG A 255 1.20 -8.57 19.10
CA ARG A 255 1.27 -9.93 19.65
C ARG A 255 2.69 -10.35 20.05
N GLY A 256 3.69 -9.50 19.89
CA GLY A 256 5.09 -9.80 20.20
C GLY A 256 5.77 -10.70 19.17
N ILE A 257 5.19 -10.86 17.98
CA ILE A 257 5.84 -11.56 16.87
C ILE A 257 6.93 -10.65 16.33
N GLN A 258 8.17 -11.15 16.31
CA GLN A 258 9.30 -10.43 15.73
C GLN A 258 9.17 -10.37 14.21
N ILE A 259 9.43 -9.20 13.64
CA ILE A 259 9.41 -9.01 12.19
C ILE A 259 10.77 -8.50 11.73
N LYS A 260 11.24 -9.03 10.60
CA LYS A 260 12.63 -8.91 10.11
C LYS A 260 13.01 -7.51 9.64
N ASP A 261 12.05 -6.75 9.14
CA ASP A 261 12.24 -5.47 8.48
C ASP A 261 11.48 -4.36 9.23
N SER A 262 11.91 -3.12 9.03
CA SER A 262 11.29 -1.91 9.56
C SER A 262 10.37 -1.25 8.55
N VAL A 263 9.42 -0.46 9.04
CA VAL A 263 8.48 0.28 8.20
C VAL A 263 8.42 1.72 8.68
N GLN A 264 8.60 2.66 7.76
CA GLN A 264 8.26 4.05 7.97
C GLN A 264 7.03 4.41 7.14
N VAL A 265 6.03 5.01 7.79
CA VAL A 265 4.84 5.52 7.10
C VAL A 265 4.79 7.03 7.29
N TYR A 266 4.72 7.76 6.19
CA TYR A 266 4.57 9.21 6.16
C TYR A 266 3.13 9.60 5.82
N ASP A 267 2.74 10.82 6.15
CA ASP A 267 1.41 11.35 5.83
C ASP A 267 1.38 12.07 4.48
N ALA A 268 0.20 12.58 4.12
CA ALA A 268 -0.05 13.26 2.85
C ALA A 268 0.76 14.55 2.68
N SER A 269 1.19 15.19 3.77
CA SER A 269 1.99 16.42 3.70
C SER A 269 3.38 16.13 3.17
N VAL A 270 4.02 15.05 3.66
CA VAL A 270 5.34 14.62 3.20
C VAL A 270 5.25 14.06 1.78
N PHE A 271 4.17 13.32 1.45
CA PHE A 271 3.92 12.89 0.07
C PHE A 271 3.90 14.09 -0.88
N GLY A 272 3.15 15.14 -0.56
CA GLY A 272 3.07 16.36 -1.38
C GLY A 272 4.39 17.13 -1.48
N GLN A 273 5.30 17.00 -0.51
CA GLN A 273 6.63 17.58 -0.60
C GLN A 273 7.54 16.82 -1.58
N ILE A 274 7.38 15.49 -1.69
CA ILE A 274 8.25 14.63 -2.49
C ILE A 274 7.73 14.47 -3.92
N ILE A 275 6.41 14.43 -4.08
CA ILE A 275 5.75 14.10 -5.34
C ILE A 275 5.13 15.33 -5.96
N ASP A 276 5.45 15.55 -7.23
CA ASP A 276 4.80 16.51 -8.12
C ASP A 276 3.78 15.80 -9.02
N LEU A 277 2.56 16.32 -8.99
CA LEU A 277 1.44 15.85 -9.81
C LEU A 277 1.35 16.77 -11.03
N PHE A 278 2.07 16.41 -12.09
CA PHE A 278 2.08 17.20 -13.33
C PHE A 278 0.80 16.97 -14.16
N ASP A 279 0.54 17.86 -15.10
CA ASP A 279 -0.65 17.79 -15.95
C ASP A 279 -0.62 16.52 -16.81
N THR A 280 -1.75 15.80 -16.83
CA THR A 280 -1.89 14.50 -17.49
C THR A 280 -3.13 14.49 -18.39
N PRO A 281 -3.09 15.20 -19.53
CA PRO A 281 -4.25 15.42 -20.38
C PRO A 281 -4.94 14.13 -20.85
N TYR A 282 -4.19 13.03 -20.97
CA TYR A 282 -4.73 11.73 -21.35
C TYR A 282 -5.86 11.25 -20.42
N LYS A 283 -5.89 11.66 -19.14
CA LYS A 283 -6.93 11.28 -18.17
C LYS A 283 -8.31 11.83 -18.50
N PHE A 284 -8.39 12.87 -19.33
CA PHE A 284 -9.67 13.40 -19.82
C PHE A 284 -10.20 12.67 -21.06
N ILE A 285 -9.35 11.87 -21.71
CA ILE A 285 -9.64 11.23 -23.00
C ILE A 285 -9.90 9.73 -22.80
N LEU A 286 -9.17 9.09 -21.88
CA LEU A 286 -9.28 7.66 -21.62
C LEU A 286 -10.27 7.36 -20.48
N PRO A 287 -10.95 6.19 -20.51
CA PRO A 287 -11.80 5.75 -19.41
C PRO A 287 -11.06 5.71 -18.08
N SER A 288 -11.69 6.20 -17.02
CA SER A 288 -11.12 6.16 -15.67
C SER A 288 -11.25 4.76 -15.09
N TRP A 289 -10.19 4.30 -14.41
CA TRP A 289 -10.20 3.06 -13.65
C TRP A 289 -11.27 3.02 -12.55
N HIS A 290 -11.76 4.18 -12.08
CA HIS A 290 -12.87 4.25 -11.11
C HIS A 290 -14.20 3.71 -11.65
N THR A 291 -14.31 3.56 -12.98
CA THR A 291 -15.54 3.17 -13.67
C THR A 291 -15.52 1.71 -14.17
N VAL A 292 -14.46 0.96 -13.85
CA VAL A 292 -14.20 -0.41 -14.31
C VAL A 292 -14.41 -1.45 -13.20
#